data_AF-A0A6I7HQE6-F1
#
_entry.id   AF-A0A6I7HQE6-F1
#
_cell.length_a   1.000
_cell.length_b   1.000
_cell.length_c   1.000
_cell.angle_alpha   90.00
_cell.angle_beta   90.00
_cell.angle_gamma   90.00
#
_symmetry.space_group_name_H-M   'P 1'
#
loop_
_entity.id
_entity.type
_entity.pdbx_description
1 polymer ?
#
loop_
_entity_poly.entity_id
_entity_poly.type
_entity_poly.pdbx_seq_one_letter_code
_entity_poly.pdbx_strand_id
1 'polypeptide(L)'
;MRLAFSLSAQFEVMDASLDLIEKAVLLQDIGRSDPEDHATYLAVSVLAFRATNDMRAAKKLLNCGYFVQAASLLRDIAEIGMLALYFAEFPERLPDWRRSEGTNRHNRYGRSKLRKAISEQGKFEYLDQYFDLFSEYGTHPSSASIMAHHDGQRFYVGPHFNETIYRRSIMDLASLVWHVTDACGSAYRSLFNTSLEDALAKELARFSKSWDGIAP
;
A
#
# COMPACT_ATOMS: atom_id res chain seq x y z
N MET A 1 -9.77 -2.18 25.94
CA MET A 1 -9.51 -3.63 25.80
C MET A 1 -10.36 -4.28 24.70
N ARG A 2 -11.70 -4.12 24.66
CA ARG A 2 -12.58 -4.74 23.63
C ARG A 2 -12.27 -4.37 22.17
N LEU A 3 -11.92 -3.12 21.88
CA LEU A 3 -11.61 -2.64 20.51
C LEU A 3 -10.37 -3.32 19.91
N ALA A 4 -9.29 -3.43 20.68
CA ALA A 4 -8.05 -4.06 20.23
C ALA A 4 -8.24 -5.55 19.92
N PHE A 5 -9.01 -6.28 20.75
CA PHE A 5 -9.34 -7.69 20.49
C PHE A 5 -10.16 -7.84 19.20
N SER A 6 -11.12 -6.95 18.96
CA SER A 6 -11.97 -7.01 17.76
C SER A 6 -11.25 -6.64 16.45
N LEU A 7 -10.04 -6.08 16.52
CA LEU A 7 -9.24 -5.70 15.35
C LEU A 7 -7.96 -6.56 15.21
N SER A 8 -7.86 -7.65 15.98
CA SER A 8 -6.67 -8.50 16.02
C SER A 8 -6.33 -9.11 14.66
N ALA A 9 -7.33 -9.55 13.89
CA ALA A 9 -7.12 -10.08 12.55
C ALA A 9 -6.55 -9.01 11.58
N GLN A 10 -7.05 -7.78 11.64
CA GLN A 10 -6.56 -6.66 10.83
C GLN A 10 -5.11 -6.32 11.16
N PHE A 11 -4.75 -6.33 12.45
CA PHE A 11 -3.36 -6.14 12.88
C PHE A 11 -2.46 -7.28 12.42
N GLU A 12 -2.93 -8.52 12.48
CA GLU A 12 -2.15 -9.66 11.99
C GLU A 12 -1.89 -9.58 10.49
N VAL A 13 -2.88 -9.17 9.67
CA VAL A 13 -2.69 -8.95 8.23
C VAL A 13 -1.62 -7.88 7.97
N MET A 14 -1.70 -6.75 8.66
CA MET A 14 -0.70 -5.68 8.54
C MET A 14 0.69 -6.18 8.93
N ASP A 15 0.81 -6.89 10.04
CA ASP A 15 2.11 -7.34 10.56
C ASP A 15 2.70 -8.47 9.69
N ALA A 16 1.88 -9.38 9.15
CA ALA A 16 2.31 -10.41 8.20
C ALA A 16 2.76 -9.80 6.86
N SER A 17 2.03 -8.79 6.38
CA SER A 17 2.35 -8.07 5.14
C SER A 17 3.69 -7.33 5.24
N LEU A 18 3.92 -6.60 6.33
CA LEU A 18 5.20 -5.94 6.57
C LEU A 18 6.37 -6.92 6.64
N ASP A 19 6.21 -7.98 7.43
CA ASP A 19 7.27 -8.98 7.63
C ASP A 19 7.68 -9.61 6.29
N LEU A 20 6.71 -9.93 5.43
CA LEU A 20 6.96 -10.46 4.10
C LEU A 20 7.69 -9.45 3.20
N ILE A 21 7.23 -8.20 3.13
CA ILE A 21 7.85 -7.16 2.31
C ILE A 21 9.30 -6.90 2.75
N GLU A 22 9.53 -6.74 4.06
CA GLU A 22 10.85 -6.44 4.59
C GLU A 22 11.85 -7.56 4.32
N LYS A 23 11.44 -8.82 4.56
CA LYS A 23 12.29 -9.97 4.27
C LYS A 23 12.54 -10.14 2.78
N ALA A 24 11.55 -9.91 1.93
CA ALA A 24 11.72 -9.99 0.48
C ALA A 24 12.75 -8.98 -0.04
N VAL A 25 12.67 -7.72 0.42
CA VAL A 25 13.64 -6.68 0.06
C VAL A 25 15.05 -7.07 0.55
N LEU A 26 15.19 -7.47 1.81
CA LEU A 26 16.49 -7.86 2.38
C LEU A 26 17.12 -9.07 1.68
N LEU A 27 16.31 -10.04 1.23
CA LEU A 27 16.80 -11.19 0.47
C LEU A 27 17.42 -10.78 -0.88
N GLN A 28 16.91 -9.73 -1.53
CA GLN A 28 17.39 -9.31 -2.85
C GLN A 28 18.63 -8.42 -2.81
N ASP A 29 18.99 -7.84 -1.66
CA ASP A 29 20.14 -6.94 -1.55
C ASP A 29 21.50 -7.66 -1.68
N ILE A 30 21.51 -8.99 -1.57
CA ILE A 30 22.74 -9.77 -1.40
C ILE A 30 23.56 -9.81 -2.70
N GLY A 31 24.68 -9.09 -2.73
CA GLY A 31 25.79 -9.33 -3.65
C GLY A 31 25.64 -8.81 -5.08
N ARG A 32 24.82 -7.77 -5.31
CA ARG A 32 24.64 -7.17 -6.64
C ARG A 32 25.86 -6.36 -7.07
N SER A 33 26.73 -6.97 -7.88
CA SER A 33 27.91 -6.31 -8.44
C SER A 33 27.63 -5.53 -9.73
N ASP A 34 26.55 -5.85 -10.44
CA ASP A 34 26.15 -5.12 -11.64
C ASP A 34 25.42 -3.81 -11.27
N PRO A 35 25.88 -2.63 -11.73
CA PRO A 35 25.29 -1.35 -11.35
C PRO A 35 23.83 -1.15 -11.79
N GLU A 36 23.41 -1.69 -12.94
CA GLU A 36 22.04 -1.50 -13.44
C GLU A 36 21.07 -2.45 -12.74
N ASP A 37 21.50 -3.67 -12.45
CA ASP A 37 20.78 -4.62 -11.60
C ASP A 37 20.59 -4.08 -10.18
N HIS A 38 21.65 -3.51 -9.57
CA HIS A 38 21.53 -2.83 -8.27
C HIS A 38 20.57 -1.63 -8.33
N ALA A 39 20.63 -0.82 -9.38
CA ALA A 39 19.71 0.31 -9.55
C ALA A 39 18.24 -0.12 -9.74
N THR A 40 18.00 -1.25 -10.40
CA THR A 40 16.69 -1.89 -10.54
C THR A 40 16.17 -2.35 -9.17
N TYR A 41 17.02 -3.02 -8.40
CA TYR A 41 16.72 -3.39 -7.02
C TYR A 41 16.34 -2.19 -6.15
N LEU A 42 17.11 -1.09 -6.21
CA LEU A 42 16.79 0.12 -5.46
C LEU A 42 15.45 0.73 -5.89
N ALA A 43 15.16 0.76 -7.20
CA ALA A 43 13.89 1.32 -7.70
C ALA A 43 12.66 0.56 -7.21
N VAL A 44 12.67 -0.79 -7.26
CA VAL A 44 11.54 -1.57 -6.74
C VAL A 44 11.49 -1.52 -5.21
N SER A 45 12.64 -1.49 -4.54
CA SER A 45 12.72 -1.38 -3.08
C SER A 45 12.15 -0.06 -2.57
N VAL A 46 12.19 1.02 -3.36
CA VAL A 46 11.52 2.28 -3.01
C VAL A 46 9.99 2.11 -2.90
N LEU A 47 9.37 1.28 -3.74
CA LEU A 47 7.93 0.99 -3.65
C LEU A 47 7.61 0.27 -2.33
N ALA A 48 8.36 -0.79 -2.04
CA ALA A 48 8.24 -1.57 -0.80
C ALA A 48 8.49 -0.73 0.46
N PHE A 49 9.55 0.08 0.45
CA PHE A 49 9.91 1.01 1.52
C PHE A 49 8.80 2.02 1.79
N ARG A 50 8.26 2.65 0.73
CA ARG A 50 7.19 3.63 0.87
C ARG A 50 5.92 3.00 1.41
N ALA A 51 5.48 1.87 0.85
CA ALA A 51 4.28 1.17 1.33
C ALA A 51 4.40 0.82 2.82
N THR A 52 5.56 0.29 3.22
CA THR A 52 5.88 -0.07 4.61
C THR A 52 5.82 1.13 5.56
N ASN A 53 6.43 2.26 5.17
CA ASN A 53 6.46 3.47 5.99
C ASN A 53 5.10 4.16 6.06
N ASP A 54 4.41 4.28 4.92
CA ASP A 54 3.09 4.87 4.84
C ASP A 54 2.10 4.06 5.69
N MET A 55 2.21 2.72 5.68
CA MET A 55 1.39 1.86 6.53
C MET A 55 1.63 2.10 8.03
N ARG A 56 2.90 2.11 8.46
CA ARG A 56 3.26 2.32 9.87
C ARG A 56 2.86 3.72 10.34
N ALA A 57 3.08 4.73 9.50
CA ALA A 57 2.69 6.11 9.77
C ALA A 57 1.17 6.25 9.83
N ALA A 58 0.43 5.65 8.89
CA ALA A 58 -1.03 5.64 8.90
C ALA A 58 -1.58 4.99 10.17
N LYS A 59 -1.10 3.79 10.53
CA LYS A 59 -1.49 3.09 11.77
C LYS A 59 -1.25 3.98 13.00
N LYS A 60 -0.10 4.67 13.06
CA LYS A 60 0.20 5.61 14.16
C LYS A 60 -0.75 6.80 14.18
N LEU A 61 -1.02 7.42 13.03
CA LEU A 61 -1.93 8.56 12.91
C LEU A 61 -3.37 8.17 13.28
N LEU A 62 -3.85 7.00 12.84
CA LEU A 62 -5.15 6.45 13.22
C LEU A 62 -5.25 6.26 14.75
N ASN A 63 -4.21 5.68 15.38
CA ASN A 63 -4.16 5.51 16.83
C ASN A 63 -4.14 6.84 17.60
N CYS A 64 -3.64 7.91 16.97
CA CYS A 64 -3.65 9.25 17.53
C CYS A 64 -4.92 10.05 17.18
N GLY A 65 -5.83 9.55 16.33
CA GLY A 65 -7.03 10.28 15.92
C GLY A 65 -6.84 11.29 14.78
N TYR A 66 -5.76 11.16 14.02
CA TYR A 66 -5.48 11.96 12.81
C TYR A 66 -6.00 11.24 11.55
N PHE A 67 -7.32 11.12 11.42
CA PHE A 67 -7.95 10.31 10.37
C PHE A 67 -7.70 10.80 8.95
N VAL A 68 -7.77 12.12 8.70
CA VAL A 68 -7.55 12.70 7.37
C VAL A 68 -6.09 12.56 6.93
N GLN A 69 -5.14 12.77 7.84
CA GLN A 69 -3.71 12.59 7.53
C GLN A 69 -3.37 11.10 7.35
N ALA A 70 -4.05 10.19 8.05
CA ALA A 70 -3.93 8.78 7.76
C ALA A 70 -4.49 8.46 6.37
N ALA A 71 -5.66 8.99 6.01
CA ALA A 71 -6.28 8.76 4.70
C ALA A 71 -5.36 9.16 3.54
N SER A 72 -4.62 10.28 3.62
CA SER A 72 -3.66 10.63 2.55
C SER A 72 -2.57 9.57 2.35
N LEU A 73 -2.13 8.91 3.43
CA LEU A 73 -1.17 7.81 3.33
C LEU A 73 -1.79 6.54 2.76
N LEU A 74 -3.06 6.24 3.06
CA LEU A 74 -3.77 5.11 2.44
C LEU A 74 -3.94 5.34 0.93
N ARG A 75 -4.19 6.59 0.49
CA ARG A 75 -4.18 6.95 -0.93
C ARG A 75 -2.82 6.65 -1.57
N ASP A 76 -1.72 7.01 -0.90
CA ASP A 76 -0.36 6.78 -1.40
C ASP A 76 -0.06 5.27 -1.50
N ILE A 77 -0.46 4.49 -0.50
CA ILE A 77 -0.34 3.01 -0.52
C ILE A 77 -1.07 2.43 -1.73
N ALA A 78 -2.29 2.88 -2.03
CA ALA A 78 -3.04 2.43 -3.21
C ALA A 78 -2.32 2.75 -4.53
N GLU A 79 -1.74 3.95 -4.65
CA GLU A 79 -0.94 4.32 -5.83
C GLU A 79 0.32 3.46 -5.98
N ILE A 80 0.99 3.14 -4.88
CA ILE A 80 2.13 2.22 -4.88
C ILE A 80 1.72 0.83 -5.37
N GLY A 81 0.57 0.32 -4.94
CA GLY A 81 0.01 -0.94 -5.46
C GLY A 81 -0.21 -0.91 -6.97
N MET A 82 -0.77 0.18 -7.51
CA MET A 82 -1.02 0.33 -8.95
C MET A 82 0.29 0.34 -9.75
N LEU A 83 1.33 1.01 -9.22
CA LEU A 83 2.67 0.95 -9.82
C LEU A 83 3.28 -0.44 -9.74
N ALA A 84 3.11 -1.14 -8.62
CA ALA A 84 3.59 -2.52 -8.46
C ALA A 84 2.93 -3.46 -9.49
N LEU A 85 1.60 -3.39 -9.67
CA LEU A 85 0.90 -4.14 -10.72
C LEU A 85 1.46 -3.82 -12.11
N TYR A 86 1.70 -2.53 -12.40
CA TYR A 86 2.27 -2.12 -13.67
C TYR A 86 3.66 -2.73 -13.91
N PHE A 87 4.55 -2.71 -12.92
CA PHE A 87 5.90 -3.31 -13.07
C PHE A 87 5.90 -4.84 -13.00
N ALA A 88 4.84 -5.46 -12.48
CA ALA A 88 4.64 -6.90 -12.60
C ALA A 88 4.39 -7.31 -14.05
N GLU A 89 3.62 -6.52 -14.80
CA GLU A 89 3.33 -6.79 -16.22
C GLU A 89 4.41 -6.27 -17.17
N PHE A 90 5.02 -5.13 -16.83
CA PHE A 90 5.98 -4.41 -17.67
C PHE A 90 7.30 -4.13 -16.92
N PRO A 91 8.04 -5.16 -16.48
CA PRO A 91 9.27 -4.98 -15.70
C PRO A 91 10.33 -4.16 -16.45
N GLU A 92 10.36 -4.22 -17.78
CA GLU A 92 11.28 -3.46 -18.63
C GLU A 92 11.06 -1.94 -18.58
N ARG A 93 9.95 -1.47 -17.99
CA ARG A 93 9.63 -0.04 -17.84
C ARG A 93 10.20 0.58 -16.58
N LEU A 94 10.65 -0.23 -15.61
CA LEU A 94 11.19 0.28 -14.35
C LEU A 94 12.39 1.24 -14.54
N PRO A 95 13.36 0.99 -15.45
CA PRO A 95 14.44 1.93 -15.72
C PRO A 95 13.97 3.29 -16.26
N ASP A 96 12.94 3.31 -17.12
CA ASP A 96 12.37 4.57 -17.64
C ASP A 96 11.61 5.33 -16.54
N TRP A 97 10.86 4.62 -15.70
CA TRP A 97 10.19 5.24 -14.54
C TRP A 97 11.19 5.88 -13.58
N ARG A 98 12.26 5.16 -13.23
CA ARG A 98 13.34 5.64 -12.34
C ARG A 98 13.98 6.92 -12.86
N ARG A 99 14.18 7.03 -14.18
CA ARG A 99 14.81 8.19 -14.85
C ARG A 99 13.84 9.32 -15.17
N SER A 100 12.54 9.06 -15.13
CA SER A 100 11.51 10.07 -15.38
C SER A 100 11.33 10.94 -14.15
N GLU A 101 11.13 12.25 -14.31
CA GLU A 101 10.91 13.18 -13.19
C GLU A 101 9.69 14.07 -13.41
N GLY A 102 9.14 14.61 -12.31
CA GLY A 102 8.07 15.59 -12.31
C GLY A 102 6.89 15.25 -13.24
N THR A 103 6.54 16.20 -14.09
CA THR A 103 5.44 16.08 -15.06
C THR A 103 5.64 14.93 -16.05
N ASN A 104 6.88 14.61 -16.43
CA ASN A 104 7.14 13.50 -17.35
C ASN A 104 6.79 12.15 -16.69
N ARG A 105 7.15 11.97 -15.42
CA ARG A 105 6.76 10.77 -14.66
C ARG A 105 5.25 10.67 -14.55
N HIS A 106 4.57 11.76 -14.18
CA HIS A 106 3.11 11.78 -14.07
C HIS A 106 2.41 11.48 -15.40
N ASN A 107 2.87 12.06 -16.50
CA ASN A 107 2.25 11.86 -17.81
C ASN A 107 2.40 10.42 -18.35
N ARG A 108 3.41 9.68 -17.89
CA ARG A 108 3.70 8.31 -18.33
C ARG A 108 3.17 7.25 -17.37
N TYR A 109 3.28 7.51 -16.07
CA TYR A 109 3.02 6.55 -15.00
C TYR A 109 1.91 7.00 -14.04
N GLY A 110 1.18 8.06 -14.39
CA GLY A 110 0.00 8.49 -13.65
C GLY A 110 -1.16 7.50 -13.80
N ARG A 111 -2.04 7.49 -12.81
CA ARG A 111 -3.21 6.61 -12.69
C ARG A 111 -3.97 6.34 -14.00
N SER A 112 -4.27 7.38 -14.79
CA SER A 112 -4.99 7.24 -16.07
C SER A 112 -4.24 6.38 -17.10
N LYS A 113 -2.90 6.44 -17.09
CA LYS A 113 -2.06 5.62 -17.97
C LYS A 113 -1.99 4.19 -17.46
N LEU A 114 -1.83 4.00 -16.14
CA LEU A 114 -1.79 2.68 -15.52
C LEU A 114 -3.08 1.90 -15.80
N ARG A 115 -4.25 2.55 -15.61
CA ARG A 115 -5.57 1.95 -15.90
C ARG A 115 -5.68 1.36 -17.31
N LYS A 116 -5.13 2.06 -18.29
CA LYS A 116 -5.20 1.67 -19.71
C LYS A 116 -4.21 0.57 -20.07
N ALA A 117 -3.16 0.38 -19.27
CA ALA A 117 -2.05 -0.51 -19.58
C ALA A 117 -2.16 -1.86 -18.85
N ILE A 118 -2.57 -1.86 -17.59
CA ILE A 118 -2.63 -3.06 -16.75
C ILE A 118 -3.75 -3.99 -17.23
N SER A 119 -3.48 -5.28 -17.36
CA SER A 119 -4.46 -6.29 -17.77
C SER A 119 -5.26 -6.88 -16.61
N GLU A 120 -4.70 -6.91 -15.40
CA GLU A 120 -5.32 -7.34 -14.13
C GLU A 120 -6.37 -6.33 -13.63
N GLN A 121 -7.44 -6.12 -14.41
CA GLN A 121 -8.43 -5.07 -14.17
C GLN A 121 -9.10 -5.19 -12.80
N GLY A 122 -9.35 -6.40 -12.29
CA GLY A 122 -9.95 -6.57 -10.96
C GLY A 122 -9.06 -6.06 -9.82
N LYS A 123 -7.76 -6.37 -9.85
CA LYS A 123 -6.80 -5.87 -8.84
C LYS A 123 -6.59 -4.36 -8.99
N PHE A 124 -6.52 -3.88 -10.23
CA PHE A 124 -6.41 -2.45 -10.50
C PHE A 124 -7.63 -1.68 -9.99
N GLU A 125 -8.85 -2.11 -10.33
CA GLU A 125 -10.10 -1.47 -9.92
C GLU A 125 -10.23 -1.41 -8.41
N TYR A 126 -9.82 -2.46 -7.69
CA TYR A 126 -9.78 -2.45 -6.23
C TYR A 126 -8.89 -1.31 -5.71
N LEU A 127 -7.63 -1.24 -6.15
CA LEU A 127 -6.69 -0.20 -5.71
C LEU A 127 -7.16 1.20 -6.13
N ASP A 128 -7.76 1.30 -7.31
CA ASP A 128 -8.27 2.53 -7.90
C ASP A 128 -9.48 3.08 -7.12
N GLN A 129 -10.38 2.22 -6.63
CA GLN A 129 -11.47 2.60 -5.73
C GLN A 129 -10.96 3.13 -4.40
N TYR A 130 -9.95 2.47 -3.82
CA TYR A 130 -9.32 2.92 -2.58
C TYR A 130 -8.56 4.24 -2.76
N PHE A 131 -7.91 4.43 -3.90
CA PHE A 131 -7.30 5.70 -4.27
C PHE A 131 -8.33 6.83 -4.30
N ASP A 132 -9.48 6.62 -4.95
CA ASP A 132 -10.55 7.63 -5.02
C ASP A 132 -11.10 7.94 -3.64
N LEU A 133 -11.47 6.90 -2.90
CA LEU A 133 -12.01 7.02 -1.54
C LEU A 133 -11.10 7.89 -0.67
N PHE A 134 -9.81 7.57 -0.64
CA PHE A 134 -8.87 8.27 0.23
C PHE A 134 -8.36 9.60 -0.33
N SER A 135 -8.49 9.84 -1.64
CA SER A 135 -8.30 11.19 -2.20
C SER A 135 -9.38 12.14 -1.67
N GLU A 136 -10.64 11.68 -1.62
CA GLU A 136 -11.74 12.45 -1.06
C GLU A 136 -11.57 12.70 0.44
N TYR A 137 -11.21 11.69 1.23
CA TYR A 137 -11.04 11.85 2.68
C TYR A 137 -9.76 12.59 3.10
N GLY A 138 -8.64 12.35 2.41
CA GLY A 138 -7.31 12.71 2.89
C GLY A 138 -6.68 13.93 2.21
N THR A 139 -7.05 14.22 0.96
CA THR A 139 -6.29 15.15 0.11
C THR A 139 -7.14 16.33 -0.37
N HIS A 140 -8.42 16.11 -0.67
CA HIS A 140 -9.31 17.17 -1.14
C HIS A 140 -10.12 17.80 0.00
N PRO A 141 -10.38 19.13 -0.05
CA PRO A 141 -11.35 19.78 0.80
C PRO A 141 -12.78 19.40 0.34
N SER A 142 -13.15 18.14 0.58
CA SER A 142 -14.40 17.52 0.16
C SER A 142 -15.43 17.46 1.31
N SER A 143 -16.66 17.06 1.00
CA SER A 143 -17.65 16.72 2.02
C SER A 143 -17.21 15.54 2.89
N ALA A 144 -16.47 14.58 2.33
CA ALA A 144 -15.96 13.43 3.06
C ALA A 144 -14.90 13.83 4.11
N SER A 145 -13.97 14.72 3.75
CA SER A 145 -12.97 15.23 4.70
C SER A 145 -13.60 16.15 5.76
N ILE A 146 -14.67 16.88 5.42
CA ILE A 146 -15.51 17.60 6.40
C ILE A 146 -16.15 16.63 7.41
N MET A 147 -16.77 15.55 6.94
CA MET A 147 -17.40 14.55 7.81
C MET A 147 -16.40 13.89 8.76
N ALA A 148 -15.18 13.66 8.30
CA ALA A 148 -14.11 13.11 9.13
C ALA A 148 -13.63 14.05 10.25
N HIS A 149 -13.96 15.34 10.16
CA HIS A 149 -13.59 16.37 11.15
C HIS A 149 -14.80 16.98 11.85
N HIS A 150 -16.01 16.45 11.74
CA HIS A 150 -17.21 17.13 12.25
C HIS A 150 -18.09 16.21 13.10
N ASP A 151 -18.58 16.71 14.24
CA ASP A 151 -19.43 15.95 15.19
C ASP A 151 -20.93 16.25 15.07
N GLY A 152 -21.31 17.02 14.06
CA GLY A 152 -22.68 17.51 13.87
C GLY A 152 -22.87 18.94 14.38
N GLN A 153 -21.94 19.50 15.15
CA GLN A 153 -22.00 20.87 15.65
C GLN A 153 -20.74 21.69 15.36
N ARG A 154 -19.55 21.08 15.40
CA ARG A 154 -18.26 21.77 15.26
C ARG A 154 -17.23 20.94 14.53
N PHE A 155 -16.24 21.64 13.98
CA PHE A 155 -15.03 21.01 13.45
C PHE A 155 -14.04 20.65 14.56
N TYR A 156 -13.47 19.47 14.48
CA TYR A 156 -12.32 19.04 15.27
C TYR A 156 -11.04 19.58 14.65
N VAL A 157 -10.35 20.45 15.41
CA VAL A 157 -8.98 20.88 15.11
C VAL A 157 -8.03 20.02 15.93
N GLY A 158 -7.21 19.23 15.24
CA GLY A 158 -6.27 18.30 15.89
C GLY A 158 -6.84 16.88 16.09
N PRO A 159 -6.17 16.06 16.92
CA PRO A 159 -6.54 14.66 17.11
C PRO A 159 -7.86 14.54 17.85
N HIS A 160 -8.72 13.62 17.42
CA HIS A 160 -9.97 13.31 18.09
C HIS A 160 -10.29 11.81 17.99
N PHE A 161 -11.06 11.28 18.94
CA PHE A 161 -11.45 9.88 18.91
C PHE A 161 -12.82 9.72 18.28
N ASN A 162 -12.89 8.90 17.23
CA ASN A 162 -14.13 8.43 16.64
C ASN A 162 -14.01 6.92 16.41
N GLU A 163 -14.69 6.12 17.22
CA GLU A 163 -14.56 4.66 17.18
C GLU A 163 -14.99 4.06 15.83
N THR A 164 -16.04 4.60 15.22
CA THR A 164 -16.56 4.13 13.94
C THR A 164 -15.55 4.38 12.81
N ILE A 165 -15.02 5.60 12.73
CA ILE A 165 -14.01 5.94 11.72
C ILE A 165 -12.74 5.12 11.97
N TYR A 166 -12.28 5.05 13.22
CA TYR A 166 -11.09 4.26 13.58
C TYR A 166 -11.22 2.80 13.15
N ARG A 167 -12.34 2.13 13.48
CA ARG A 167 -12.57 0.73 13.09
C ARG A 167 -12.55 0.54 11.58
N ARG A 168 -13.29 1.38 10.85
CA ARG A 168 -13.36 1.31 9.38
C ARG A 168 -11.99 1.55 8.76
N SER A 169 -11.29 2.59 9.16
CA SER A 169 -9.96 2.90 8.63
C SER A 169 -8.92 1.81 8.93
N ILE A 170 -9.02 1.10 10.07
CA ILE A 170 -8.15 -0.04 10.35
C ILE A 170 -8.49 -1.24 9.46
N MET A 171 -9.77 -1.51 9.21
CA MET A 171 -10.20 -2.56 8.27
C MET A 171 -9.73 -2.25 6.84
N ASP A 172 -9.96 -1.01 6.40
CA ASP A 172 -9.54 -0.51 5.09
C ASP A 172 -8.01 -0.58 4.93
N LEU A 173 -7.24 -0.14 5.94
CA LEU A 173 -5.78 -0.20 5.92
C LEU A 173 -5.30 -1.66 5.80
N ALA A 174 -5.84 -2.58 6.60
CA ALA A 174 -5.44 -3.98 6.55
C ALA A 174 -5.75 -4.61 5.18
N SER A 175 -6.94 -4.34 4.66
CA SER A 175 -7.37 -4.86 3.36
C SER A 175 -6.49 -4.32 2.23
N LEU A 176 -6.28 -3.01 2.20
CA LEU A 176 -5.45 -2.36 1.20
C LEU A 176 -4.00 -2.85 1.23
N VAL A 177 -3.40 -2.95 2.42
CA VAL A 177 -2.02 -3.41 2.59
C VAL A 177 -1.84 -4.83 2.07
N TRP A 178 -2.82 -5.71 2.31
CA TRP A 178 -2.76 -7.08 1.79
C TRP A 178 -2.68 -7.09 0.25
N HIS A 179 -3.58 -6.35 -0.41
CA HIS A 179 -3.60 -6.25 -1.87
C HIS A 179 -2.34 -5.59 -2.44
N VAL A 180 -1.80 -4.58 -1.77
CA VAL A 180 -0.52 -3.95 -2.18
C VAL A 180 0.65 -4.92 -2.01
N THR A 181 0.65 -5.72 -0.95
CA THR A 181 1.68 -6.74 -0.72
C THR A 181 1.64 -7.82 -1.80
N ASP A 182 0.45 -8.27 -2.19
CA ASP A 182 0.26 -9.21 -3.31
C ASP A 182 0.76 -8.61 -4.66
N ALA A 183 0.44 -7.34 -4.92
CA ALA A 183 0.94 -6.62 -6.10
C ALA A 183 2.47 -6.48 -6.08
N CYS A 184 3.06 -6.13 -4.93
CA CYS A 184 4.52 -6.08 -4.76
C CYS A 184 5.18 -7.45 -4.95
N GLY A 185 4.56 -8.54 -4.46
CA GLY A 185 5.03 -9.91 -4.69
C GLY A 185 5.04 -10.28 -6.17
N SER A 186 4.00 -9.87 -6.91
CA SER A 186 3.92 -10.05 -8.37
C SER A 186 5.02 -9.27 -9.09
N ALA A 187 5.24 -8.00 -8.73
CA ALA A 187 6.30 -7.16 -9.27
C ALA A 187 7.69 -7.77 -9.01
N TYR A 188 7.91 -8.20 -7.78
CA TYR A 188 9.15 -8.83 -7.35
C TYR A 188 9.46 -10.09 -8.16
N ARG A 189 8.46 -10.96 -8.35
CA ARG A 189 8.60 -12.18 -9.16
C ARG A 189 9.00 -11.86 -10.59
N SER A 190 8.33 -10.89 -11.23
CA SER A 190 8.60 -10.50 -12.61
C SER A 190 9.98 -9.84 -12.78
N LEU A 191 10.40 -8.99 -11.83
CA LEU A 191 11.65 -8.24 -11.91
C LEU A 191 12.89 -9.10 -11.65
N PHE A 192 12.79 -10.05 -10.72
CA PHE A 192 13.94 -10.87 -10.29
C PHE A 192 13.89 -12.31 -10.80
N ASN A 193 12.84 -12.67 -11.55
CA ASN A 193 12.60 -14.02 -12.04
C ASN A 193 12.76 -15.08 -10.93
N THR A 194 12.26 -14.76 -9.74
CA THR A 194 12.42 -15.58 -8.54
C THR A 194 11.12 -15.64 -7.75
N SER A 195 10.86 -16.78 -7.11
CA SER A 195 9.70 -16.94 -6.24
C SER A 195 10.13 -16.83 -4.78
N LEU A 196 9.30 -16.16 -3.98
CA LEU A 196 9.47 -16.15 -2.53
C LEU A 196 9.07 -17.50 -1.89
N GLU A 197 8.44 -18.41 -2.65
CA GLU A 197 7.93 -19.69 -2.14
C GLU A 197 9.04 -20.57 -1.53
N ASP A 198 10.23 -20.59 -2.12
CA ASP A 198 11.33 -21.41 -1.62
C ASP A 198 12.09 -20.74 -0.46
N ALA A 199 12.19 -19.41 -0.48
CA ALA A 199 12.99 -18.65 0.49
C ALA A 199 12.22 -18.20 1.74
N LEU A 200 10.92 -17.91 1.59
CA LEU A 200 10.04 -17.32 2.61
C LEU A 200 8.70 -18.08 2.73
N ALA A 201 8.74 -19.42 2.59
CA ALA A 201 7.54 -20.26 2.64
C ALA A 201 6.64 -20.00 3.87
N LYS A 202 7.26 -19.78 5.04
CA LYS A 202 6.54 -19.56 6.30
C LYS A 202 5.83 -18.21 6.33
N GLU A 203 6.52 -17.17 5.89
CA GLU A 203 6.00 -15.81 5.80
C GLU A 203 4.88 -15.71 4.77
N LEU A 204 5.04 -16.34 3.61
CA LEU A 204 3.99 -16.44 2.59
C LEU A 204 2.77 -17.17 3.13
N ALA A 205 2.94 -18.32 3.80
CA ALA A 205 1.84 -19.06 4.39
C ALA A 205 1.11 -18.23 5.46
N ARG A 206 1.85 -17.48 6.29
CA ARG A 206 1.28 -16.55 7.28
C ARG A 206 0.50 -15.43 6.59
N PHE A 207 1.08 -14.81 5.57
CA PHE A 207 0.45 -13.74 4.79
C PHE A 207 -0.85 -14.21 4.13
N SER A 208 -0.82 -15.35 3.42
CA SER A 208 -2.02 -15.92 2.79
C SER A 208 -3.09 -16.25 3.83
N LYS A 209 -2.72 -16.94 4.91
CA LYS A 209 -3.66 -17.30 5.99
C LYS A 209 -4.25 -16.08 6.71
N SER A 210 -3.49 -14.98 6.81
CA SER A 210 -3.98 -13.76 7.46
C SER A 210 -5.19 -13.18 6.74
N TRP A 211 -5.27 -13.33 5.41
CA TRP A 211 -6.42 -12.88 4.61
C TRP A 211 -7.71 -13.55 5.01
N ASP A 212 -7.69 -14.85 5.29
CA ASP A 212 -8.87 -15.63 5.71
C ASP A 212 -9.53 -15.05 6.98
N GLY A 213 -8.78 -14.29 7.78
CA GLY A 213 -9.29 -13.64 8.98
C GLY A 213 -10.06 -12.34 8.73
N ILE A 214 -9.96 -11.75 7.53
CA ILE A 214 -10.60 -10.46 7.18
C ILE A 214 -11.33 -10.46 5.84
N ALA A 215 -11.17 -11.50 5.02
CA ALA A 215 -11.82 -11.62 3.73
C ALA A 215 -13.35 -11.57 3.87
N PRO A 216 -14.09 -10.95 2.92
CA PRO A 216 -15.55 -10.87 2.93
C PRO A 216 -16.26 -12.24 2.87
#